data_AF-A0A7X6I2P8-F1
#
_entry.id   AF-A0A7X6I2P8-F1
#
_cell.length_a   1.000
_cell.length_b   1.000
_cell.length_c   1.000
_cell.angle_alpha   90.00
_cell.angle_beta   90.00
_cell.angle_gamma   90.00
#
_symmetry.space_group_name_H-M   'P 1'
#
loop_
_entity.id
_entity.type
_entity.pdbx_description
1 polymer ?
#
loop_
_entity_poly.entity_id
_entity_poly.type
_entity_poly.pdbx_seq_one_letter_code
_entity_poly.pdbx_strand_id
1 'polypeptide(L)' 'MSSISKQIIIQVSLVILAISMLIILFFIGVRIGYVTLGKGHPSDTFKAETWQHILDFIK' A
#
# COMPACT_ATOMS: atom_id res chain seq x y z
N MET A 1 26.97 23.54 3.69
CA MET A 1 26.25 22.66 2.73
C MET A 1 25.78 23.53 1.58
N SER A 2 26.12 23.21 0.32
CA SER A 2 25.69 24.03 -0.82
C SER A 2 24.17 24.03 -0.94
N SER A 3 23.58 25.12 -1.44
CA SER A 3 22.12 25.25 -1.61
C SER A 3 21.52 24.07 -2.41
N ILE A 4 22.30 23.55 -3.35
CA ILE A 4 21.95 22.42 -4.22
C ILE A 4 21.81 21.11 -3.45
N SER A 5 22.76 20.79 -2.55
CA SER A 5 22.70 19.55 -1.76
C SER A 5 21.48 19.49 -0.84
N LYS A 6 21.07 20.64 -0.29
CA LYS A 6 19.91 20.75 0.59
C LYS A 6 18.59 20.50 -0.16
N GLN A 7 18.49 21.00 -1.39
CA GLN A 7 17.34 20.81 -2.27
C GLN A 7 17.17 19.34 -2.68
N ILE A 8 18.27 18.67 -3.05
CA ILE A 8 18.24 17.25 -3.45
C ILE A 8 17.76 16.36 -2.29
N ILE A 9 18.26 16.60 -1.07
CA ILE A 9 17.85 15.82 0.12
C ILE A 9 16.35 15.97 0.39
N ILE A 10 15.82 17.20 0.29
CA ILE A 10 14.39 17.47 0.52
C ILE A 10 13.53 16.79 -0.55
N GLN A 11 13.90 16.91 -1.83
CA GLN A 11 13.19 16.29 -2.94
C GLN A 11 13.16 14.76 -2.79
N VAL A 12 14.31 14.14 -2.52
CA VAL A 12 14.40 12.69 -2.31
C VAL A 12 13.58 12.26 -1.10
N SER A 13 13.63 13.02 0.01
CA SER A 13 12.82 12.72 1.19
C SER A 13 11.32 12.82 0.93
N LEU A 14 10.88 13.81 0.14
CA LEU A 14 9.48 13.94 -0.29
C LEU A 14 9.03 12.79 -1.18
N VAL A 15 9.88 12.34 -2.10
CA VAL A 15 9.58 11.18 -2.96
C VAL A 15 9.43 9.92 -2.12
N ILE A 16 10.35 9.68 -1.18
CA ILE A 16 10.27 8.53 -0.26
C ILE A 16 8.98 8.61 0.58
N LEU A 17 8.64 9.79 1.10
CA LEU A 17 7.42 10.00 1.85
C LEU A 17 6.17 9.72 1.01
N ALA A 18 6.14 10.21 -0.24
CA ALA A 18 5.03 9.99 -1.16
C ALA A 18 4.85 8.50 -1.49
N ILE A 19 5.95 7.78 -1.77
CA ILE A 19 5.93 6.34 -2.02
C ILE A 19 5.44 5.58 -0.78
N SER A 20 5.93 5.93 0.41
CA SER A 20 5.49 5.32 1.66
C SER A 20 4.00 5.52 1.90
N MET A 21 3.51 6.74 1.65
CA MET A 21 2.09 7.07 1.77
C MET A 21 1.23 6.29 0.77
N LEU A 22 1.68 6.13 -0.48
CA LEU A 22 1.03 5.31 -1.50
C LEU A 22 0.91 3.85 -1.06
N ILE A 23 1.97 3.27 -0.50
CA ILE A 23 1.96 1.89 0.02
C ILE A 23 0.93 1.74 1.13
N ILE A 24 0.89 2.68 2.08
CA ILE A 24 -0.08 2.67 3.18
C ILE A 24 -1.51 2.76 2.63
N LEU A 25 -1.75 3.67 1.69
CA LEU A 25 -3.07 3.86 1.09
C LEU A 25 -3.53 2.62 0.31
N PHE A 26 -2.60 1.95 -0.38
CA PHE A 26 -2.85 0.69 -1.07
C PHE A 26 -3.32 -0.39 -0.09
N PHE A 27 -2.58 -0.62 1.01
CA PHE A 27 -2.98 -1.61 2.01
C PHE A 27 -4.32 -1.27 2.67
N ILE A 28 -4.58 0.00 2.96
CA ILE A 28 -5.88 0.44 3.49
C ILE A 28 -6.99 0.15 2.46
N GLY A 29 -6.76 0.49 1.18
CA GLY A 29 -7.72 0.23 0.11
C GLY A 29 -8.04 -1.26 -0.06
N VAL A 30 -7.02 -2.11 -0.03
CA VAL A 30 -7.19 -3.58 -0.08
C VAL A 30 -7.98 -4.08 1.13
N ARG A 31 -7.66 -3.62 2.34
CA ARG A 31 -8.43 -3.99 3.55
C ARG A 31 -9.88 -3.56 3.46
N ILE A 32 -10.14 -2.32 3.06
CA ILE A 32 -11.50 -1.80 2.91
C ILE A 32 -12.24 -2.63 1.86
N GLY A 33 -11.66 -2.83 0.68
CA GLY A 33 -12.26 -3.61 -0.40
C GLY A 33 -12.59 -5.04 0.02
N TYR A 34 -11.65 -5.74 0.67
CA TYR A 34 -11.86 -7.11 1.12
C TYR A 34 -12.93 -7.23 2.21
N VAL A 35 -12.95 -6.32 3.18
CA VAL A 35 -13.95 -6.34 4.27
C VAL A 35 -15.34 -5.97 3.75
N THR A 36 -15.43 -4.92 2.92
CA THR A 36 -16.73 -4.46 2.40
C THR A 36 -17.31 -5.35 1.31
N LEU A 37 -16.49 -5.85 0.38
CA LEU A 37 -16.95 -6.73 -0.72
C LEU A 37 -16.98 -8.20 -0.32
N GLY A 38 -15.97 -8.66 0.44
CA GLY A 38 -15.79 -10.07 0.81
C GLY A 38 -16.43 -10.48 2.13
N LYS A 39 -16.94 -9.52 2.94
CA LYS A 39 -17.48 -9.76 4.31
C LYS A 39 -16.50 -10.49 5.25
N GLY A 40 -15.21 -10.53 4.92
CA GLY A 40 -14.16 -11.18 5.71
C GLY A 40 -13.57 -10.23 6.76
N HIS A 41 -12.71 -10.76 7.65
CA HIS A 41 -12.04 -9.90 8.63
C HIS A 41 -10.88 -9.13 7.97
N PRO A 42 -10.58 -7.88 8.41
CA PRO A 42 -9.46 -7.10 7.88
C PRO A 42 -8.09 -7.74 8.14
N SER A 43 -8.02 -8.69 9.07
CA SER A 43 -6.83 -9.50 9.33
C SER A 43 -6.60 -10.58 8.27
N ASP A 44 -7.65 -11.03 7.59
CA ASP A 44 -7.55 -12.10 6.61
C ASP A 44 -6.90 -11.64 5.30
N THR A 45 -6.90 -10.34 4.99
CA THR A 45 -6.13 -9.80 3.83
C THR A 45 -4.63 -10.05 3.89
N PHE A 46 -4.10 -10.38 5.07
CA PHE A 46 -2.68 -10.74 5.25
C PHE A 46 -2.41 -12.23 5.07
N LYS A 47 -3.44 -13.06 4.93
CA LYS A 47 -3.29 -14.50 4.70
C LYS A 47 -3.04 -14.76 3.22
N ALA A 48 -2.08 -15.62 2.92
CA ALA A 48 -1.78 -16.04 1.55
C ALA A 48 -2.99 -16.73 0.89
N GLU A 49 -3.77 -17.49 1.66
CA GLU A 49 -4.98 -18.18 1.22
C GLU A 49 -6.03 -17.22 0.62
N THR A 50 -6.19 -16.03 1.21
CA THR A 50 -7.10 -15.00 0.69
C THR A 50 -6.69 -14.50 -0.70
N TRP A 51 -5.39 -14.36 -0.95
CA TRP A 51 -4.90 -13.95 -2.28
C TRP A 51 -5.02 -15.07 -3.29
N GLN A 52 -4.84 -16.33 -2.89
CA GLN A 52 -5.13 -17.48 -3.75
C GLN A 52 -6.60 -17.49 -4.16
N HIS A 53 -7.54 -17.30 -3.22
CA HIS A 53 -8.96 -17.20 -3.53
C HIS A 53 -9.30 -16.02 -4.48
N ILE A 54 -8.67 -14.86 -4.31
CA ILE A 54 -8.87 -13.72 -5.22
C ILE A 54 -8.37 -14.04 -6.62
N LEU A 55 -7.19 -14.67 -6.75
CA LEU A 55 -6.63 -15.05 -8.04
C LEU A 55 -7.45 -16.14 -8.72
N ASP A 56 -7.99 -17.09 -7.95
CA ASP A 56 -8.91 -18.12 -8.44
C ASP A 56 -10.22 -17.50 -8.95
N PHE A 57 -10.69 -16.39 -8.37
CA PHE A 57 -11.86 -15.65 -8.84
C PHE A 57 -11.63 -14.94 -10.18
N ILE A 58 -10.39 -14.53 -10.45
CA ILE A 58 -10.02 -13.81 -11.68
C ILE A 58 -9.78 -14.80 -12.84
N LYS A 59 -9.37 -16.02 -12.52
CA LYS A 59 -9.13 -17.09 -13.49
C LYS A 59 -10.42 -17.60 -14.13
#